data_AF-A0A437QVB2-F1
#
_entry.id   AF-A0A437QVB2-F1
#
_cell.length_a   1.000
_cell.length_b   1.000
_cell.length_c   1.000
_cell.angle_alpha   90.00
_cell.angle_beta   90.00
_cell.angle_gamma   90.00
#
_symmetry.space_group_name_H-M   'P 1'
#
loop_
_entity.id
_entity.type
_entity.pdbx_description
1 polymer ?
#
loop_
_entity_poly.entity_id
_entity_poly.type
_entity_poly.pdbx_seq_one_letter_code
_entity_poly.pdbx_strand_id
1 'polypeptide(L)'
;MKAIRFPLVAILVVVSGVALLTGCTASSTGEIDNPVLRRATWIDFISAGDIRQNCRPGAAERIRFVLNANRAEQVRIYDLNAANETLRIRVLTPKQRIDEIRLDNSITRFFNPSDMTVRLSERDTALILSAYRKDLAAPRSELPSELLTEWHFWLVGACLDGKFTYDAWVNPGRDFLALTFPENLLRRDISNIPLNLPPGERLTIRDYNPERQQGYDHYILHLREDRVILGQNYGLDKSK
;
A
#
# COMPACT_ATOMS: atom_id res chain seq x y z
N MET A 1 42.15 -34.67 -71.92
CA MET A 1 40.77 -35.12 -71.59
C MET A 1 40.15 -34.09 -70.65
N LYS A 2 38.83 -33.91 -70.74
CA LYS A 2 38.07 -32.70 -70.38
C LYS A 2 38.02 -32.37 -68.88
N ALA A 3 38.06 -31.06 -68.58
CA ALA A 3 37.56 -30.47 -67.34
C ALA A 3 36.02 -30.41 -67.36
N ILE A 4 35.38 -30.58 -66.20
CA ILE A 4 33.93 -30.34 -66.00
C ILE A 4 33.74 -29.43 -64.77
N ARG A 5 32.88 -28.43 -64.95
CA ARG A 5 32.55 -27.32 -64.05
C ARG A 5 31.13 -27.50 -63.47
N PHE A 6 30.99 -27.27 -62.15
CA PHE A 6 29.89 -26.60 -61.39
C PHE A 6 28.42 -27.10 -61.52
N PRO A 7 27.42 -26.70 -60.66
CA PRO A 7 27.43 -25.86 -59.44
C PRO A 7 26.48 -26.32 -58.27
N LEU A 8 26.45 -25.51 -57.19
CA LEU A 8 25.28 -25.15 -56.35
C LEU A 8 24.38 -26.25 -55.75
N VAL A 9 24.58 -26.55 -54.46
CA VAL A 9 23.45 -26.64 -53.51
C VAL A 9 23.88 -25.95 -52.21
N ALA A 10 23.25 -24.81 -51.94
CA ALA A 10 23.34 -24.11 -50.68
C ALA A 10 22.70 -24.97 -49.58
N ILE A 11 23.46 -25.32 -48.54
CA ILE A 11 22.89 -25.85 -47.29
C ILE A 11 22.95 -24.73 -46.27
N LEU A 12 21.82 -24.05 -46.16
CA LEU A 12 21.50 -23.10 -45.11
C LEU A 12 20.54 -23.85 -44.18
N VAL A 13 21.07 -24.43 -43.09
CA VAL A 13 20.24 -24.92 -41.98
C VAL A 13 20.71 -24.22 -40.71
N VAL A 14 19.80 -23.38 -40.24
CA VAL A 14 19.84 -22.50 -39.08
C VAL A 14 20.07 -23.33 -37.82
N VAL A 15 21.23 -23.14 -37.18
CA VAL A 15 21.43 -23.56 -35.78
C VAL A 15 20.92 -22.42 -34.90
N SER A 16 19.66 -22.55 -34.48
CA SER A 16 19.07 -21.73 -33.43
C SER A 16 19.42 -22.37 -32.09
N GLY A 17 20.20 -21.68 -31.24
CA GLY A 17 20.64 -22.25 -29.98
C GLY A 17 21.42 -21.28 -29.09
N VAL A 18 20.68 -20.59 -28.21
CA VAL A 18 21.11 -20.01 -26.93
C VAL A 18 22.06 -18.80 -26.96
N ALA A 19 21.48 -17.62 -26.74
CA ALA A 19 22.11 -16.52 -26.00
C ALA A 19 21.04 -15.77 -25.19
N LEU A 20 20.64 -16.37 -24.06
CA LEU A 20 19.84 -15.75 -22.99
C LEU A 20 20.72 -14.78 -22.19
N LEU A 21 20.90 -13.54 -22.65
CA LEU A 21 21.35 -12.42 -21.83
C LEU A 21 20.86 -11.08 -22.41
N THR A 22 19.58 -10.75 -22.18
CA THR A 22 19.07 -9.38 -22.28
C THR A 22 18.43 -8.97 -20.96
N GLY A 23 19.23 -8.99 -19.89
CA GLY A 23 18.92 -8.29 -18.65
C GLY A 23 19.67 -6.97 -18.60
N CYS A 24 19.18 -5.95 -19.32
CA CYS A 24 19.63 -4.57 -19.16
C CYS A 24 18.46 -3.60 -19.35
N THR A 25 18.10 -2.94 -18.24
CA THR A 25 17.42 -1.64 -18.12
C THR A 25 16.12 -1.45 -18.91
N ALA A 26 15.01 -1.94 -18.36
CA ALA A 26 13.71 -1.33 -18.65
C ALA A 26 13.68 0.05 -17.98
N SER A 27 13.96 1.09 -18.76
CA SER A 27 13.65 2.48 -18.41
C SER A 27 12.12 2.58 -18.24
N SER A 28 11.68 2.64 -16.98
CA SER A 28 10.29 2.48 -16.53
C SER A 28 9.42 3.72 -16.79
N THR A 29 9.26 4.14 -18.04
CA THR A 29 8.25 5.15 -18.41
C THR A 29 6.92 4.52 -18.84
N GLY A 30 6.90 3.23 -19.23
CA GLY A 30 5.68 2.50 -19.63
C GLY A 30 4.96 1.73 -18.52
N GLU A 31 5.63 1.45 -17.39
CA GLU A 31 5.09 0.66 -16.28
C GLU A 31 4.11 1.48 -15.40
N ILE A 32 4.21 2.81 -15.50
CA ILE A 32 3.49 3.77 -14.66
C ILE A 32 2.18 4.23 -15.32
N ASP A 33 1.93 3.99 -16.61
CA ASP A 33 0.73 4.49 -17.31
C ASP A 33 -0.46 3.51 -17.35
N ASN A 34 -0.30 2.28 -16.85
CA ASN A 34 -1.37 1.30 -16.77
C ASN A 34 -2.14 1.41 -15.44
N PRO A 35 -3.46 1.72 -15.44
CA PRO A 35 -4.28 1.78 -14.23
C PRO A 35 -4.29 0.50 -13.41
N VAL A 36 -4.18 -0.67 -14.05
CA VAL A 36 -4.12 -1.97 -13.38
C VAL A 36 -2.81 -2.11 -12.60
N LEU A 37 -1.68 -1.72 -13.21
CA LEU A 37 -0.38 -1.73 -12.53
C LEU A 37 -0.36 -0.74 -11.36
N ARG A 38 -0.93 0.47 -11.52
CA ARG A 38 -1.06 1.45 -10.42
C ARG A 38 -1.85 0.88 -9.24
N ARG A 39 -2.97 0.20 -9.50
CA ARG A 39 -3.76 -0.47 -8.45
C ARG A 39 -2.97 -1.60 -7.80
N ALA A 40 -2.29 -2.44 -8.56
CA ALA A 40 -1.45 -3.51 -8.01
C ALA A 40 -0.34 -2.95 -7.11
N THR A 41 0.35 -1.90 -7.55
CA THR A 41 1.37 -1.19 -6.76
C THR A 41 0.79 -0.57 -5.49
N TRP A 42 -0.40 0.03 -5.56
CA TRP A 42 -1.10 0.53 -4.38
C TRP A 42 -1.42 -0.57 -3.37
N ILE A 43 -1.93 -1.71 -3.85
CA ILE A 43 -2.28 -2.85 -3.00
C ILE A 43 -1.03 -3.46 -2.34
N ASP A 44 0.06 -3.63 -3.08
CA ASP A 44 1.33 -4.08 -2.51
C ASP A 44 1.88 -3.07 -1.48
N PHE A 45 1.75 -1.77 -1.77
CA PHE A 45 2.16 -0.71 -0.87
C PHE A 45 1.37 -0.73 0.45
N ILE A 46 0.03 -0.76 0.44
CA ILE A 46 -0.75 -0.84 1.70
C ILE A 46 -0.63 -2.21 2.39
N SER A 47 -0.20 -3.23 1.65
CA SER A 47 0.21 -4.54 2.19
C SER A 47 1.63 -4.55 2.76
N ALA A 48 2.30 -3.39 2.80
CA ALA A 48 3.67 -3.24 3.25
C ALA A 48 4.65 -4.20 2.56
N GLY A 49 4.48 -4.44 1.25
CA GLY A 49 5.30 -5.36 0.47
C GLY A 49 6.80 -5.07 0.57
N ASP A 50 7.18 -3.80 0.53
CA ASP A 50 8.58 -3.37 0.71
C ASP A 50 9.12 -3.68 2.11
N ILE A 51 8.29 -3.59 3.15
CA ILE A 51 8.70 -3.92 4.53
C ILE A 51 8.84 -5.43 4.65
N ARG A 52 7.87 -6.21 4.16
CA ARG A 52 7.89 -7.68 4.19
C ARG A 52 9.12 -8.25 3.50
N GLN A 53 9.43 -7.77 2.29
CA GLN A 53 10.58 -8.25 1.51
C GLN A 53 11.94 -7.96 2.17
N ASN A 54 12.03 -6.87 2.93
CA ASN A 54 13.28 -6.47 3.59
C ASN A 54 13.36 -6.91 5.07
N CYS A 55 12.30 -7.54 5.59
CA CYS A 55 12.26 -7.98 6.98
C CYS A 55 13.00 -9.30 7.16
N ARG A 56 14.08 -9.26 7.94
CA ARG A 56 14.95 -10.39 8.24
C ARG A 56 15.58 -10.20 9.62
N PRO A 57 16.13 -11.25 10.25
CA PRO A 57 16.84 -11.12 11.52
C PRO A 57 17.90 -10.00 11.47
N GLY A 58 17.85 -9.09 12.45
CA GLY A 58 18.73 -7.91 12.53
C GLY A 58 18.33 -6.73 11.63
N ALA A 59 17.25 -6.82 10.85
CA ALA A 59 16.70 -5.66 10.15
C ALA A 59 16.17 -4.63 11.16
N ALA A 60 16.35 -3.36 10.86
CA ALA A 60 15.81 -2.28 11.67
C ALA A 60 14.28 -2.25 11.63
N GLU A 61 13.67 -1.77 12.71
CA GLU A 61 12.22 -1.74 12.82
C GLU A 61 11.60 -0.75 11.83
N ARG A 62 10.59 -1.22 11.12
CA ARG A 62 9.83 -0.44 10.16
C ARG A 62 8.36 -0.77 10.28
N ILE A 63 7.51 0.24 10.32
CA ILE A 63 6.06 0.07 10.41
C ILE A 63 5.38 0.99 9.43
N ARG A 64 4.43 0.45 8.67
CA ARG A 64 3.47 1.22 7.87
C ARG A 64 2.09 1.09 8.50
N PHE A 65 1.57 2.19 9.01
CA PHE A 65 0.18 2.30 9.46
C PHE A 65 -0.65 2.95 8.36
N VAL A 66 -1.76 2.34 7.98
CA VAL A 66 -2.69 2.86 6.97
C VAL A 66 -4.07 2.97 7.61
N LEU A 67 -4.52 4.19 7.85
CA LEU A 67 -5.92 4.47 8.17
C LEU A 67 -6.68 4.70 6.87
N ASN A 68 -7.59 3.78 6.56
CA ASN A 68 -8.64 4.04 5.59
C ASN A 68 -9.82 4.65 6.34
N ALA A 69 -10.21 5.88 5.98
CA ALA A 69 -11.34 6.58 6.57
C ALA A 69 -12.35 6.93 5.47
N ASN A 70 -12.93 5.88 4.88
CA ASN A 70 -13.53 5.86 3.56
C ASN A 70 -12.53 6.28 2.46
N ARG A 71 -12.23 5.39 1.52
CA ARG A 71 -11.26 5.65 0.45
C ARG A 71 -11.62 6.87 -0.38
N ALA A 72 -12.90 7.13 -0.62
CA ALA A 72 -13.31 8.30 -1.36
C ALA A 72 -13.07 9.61 -0.58
N GLU A 73 -12.93 9.53 0.75
CA GLU A 73 -12.84 10.68 1.64
C GLU A 73 -11.42 10.93 2.15
N GLN A 74 -10.79 9.94 2.78
CA GLN A 74 -9.43 10.08 3.29
C GLN A 74 -8.72 8.74 3.44
N VAL A 75 -7.45 8.67 3.02
CA VAL A 75 -6.51 7.63 3.44
C VAL A 75 -5.29 8.30 4.04
N ARG A 76 -4.95 7.93 5.27
CA ARG A 76 -3.80 8.48 5.97
C ARG A 76 -2.78 7.38 6.26
N ILE A 77 -1.54 7.60 5.88
CA ILE A 77 -0.46 6.64 5.98
C ILE A 77 0.66 7.23 6.83
N TYR A 78 1.17 6.44 7.76
CA TYR A 78 2.35 6.74 8.56
C TYR A 78 3.40 5.65 8.33
N ASP A 79 4.55 6.03 7.80
CA ASP A 79 5.71 5.15 7.66
C ASP A 79 6.75 5.52 8.72
N LEU A 80 6.84 4.70 9.76
CA LEU A 80 7.89 4.78 10.76
C LEU A 80 9.13 4.01 10.27
N ASN A 81 10.30 4.64 10.37
CA ASN A 81 11.58 3.98 10.23
C ASN A 81 12.42 4.28 11.47
N ALA A 82 12.64 3.25 12.30
CA ALA A 82 13.37 3.40 13.56
C ALA A 82 14.88 3.60 13.34
N ALA A 83 15.45 3.11 12.22
CA ALA A 83 16.89 3.21 11.95
C ALA A 83 17.35 4.67 11.80
N ASN A 84 16.50 5.50 11.22
CA ASN A 84 16.76 6.93 11.02
C ASN A 84 15.80 7.80 11.83
N GLU A 85 14.96 7.18 12.69
CA GLU A 85 13.97 7.81 13.55
C GLU A 85 13.12 8.84 12.79
N THR A 86 12.59 8.42 11.63
CA THR A 86 11.71 9.27 10.82
C THR A 86 10.29 8.73 10.80
N LEU A 87 9.34 9.66 10.77
CA LEU A 87 7.93 9.39 10.51
C LEU A 87 7.53 10.12 9.24
N ARG A 88 7.26 9.38 8.17
CA ARG A 88 6.71 9.94 6.94
C ARG A 88 5.19 9.84 6.95
N ILE A 89 4.53 10.96 6.75
CA ILE A 89 3.08 11.13 6.83
C ILE A 89 2.56 11.39 5.43
N ARG A 90 1.58 10.61 4.99
CA ARG A 90 0.91 10.77 3.68
C ARG A 90 -0.60 10.84 3.85
N VAL A 91 -1.24 11.90 3.35
CA VAL A 91 -2.69 12.10 3.47
C VAL A 91 -3.35 12.22 2.10
N LEU A 92 -4.02 11.16 1.66
CA LEU A 92 -4.78 11.15 0.42
C LEU A 92 -6.20 11.64 0.69
N THR A 93 -6.68 12.61 -0.10
CA THR A 93 -8.02 13.23 0.01
C THR A 93 -8.79 13.11 -1.32
N PRO A 94 -10.09 13.50 -1.43
CA PRO A 94 -10.87 13.36 -2.66
C PRO A 94 -10.38 14.26 -3.80
N LYS A 95 -9.34 15.06 -3.59
CA LYS A 95 -8.65 15.80 -4.66
C LYS A 95 -7.56 14.95 -5.33
N GLN A 96 -7.31 13.74 -4.84
CA GLN A 96 -6.20 12.88 -5.26
C GLN A 96 -6.74 11.48 -5.61
N ARG A 97 -6.95 11.22 -6.91
CA ARG A 97 -7.41 9.90 -7.37
C ARG A 97 -6.24 8.90 -7.46
N ILE A 98 -6.47 7.61 -7.20
CA ILE A 98 -5.42 6.57 -7.25
C ILE A 98 -4.75 6.50 -8.63
N ASP A 99 -5.52 6.69 -9.69
CA ASP A 99 -4.98 6.71 -11.04
C ASP A 99 -4.10 7.93 -11.30
N GLU A 100 -4.16 8.97 -10.48
CA GLU A 100 -3.29 10.15 -10.59
C GLU A 100 -2.10 10.10 -9.62
N ILE A 101 -2.14 9.23 -8.60
CA ILE A 101 -1.06 9.11 -7.60
C ILE A 101 0.14 8.40 -8.24
N ARG A 102 1.19 9.17 -8.53
CA ARG A 102 2.53 8.64 -8.83
C ARG A 102 3.27 8.37 -7.53
N LEU A 103 3.63 7.10 -7.30
CA LEU A 103 4.47 6.67 -6.18
C LEU A 103 5.97 6.77 -6.53
N ASP A 104 6.35 7.65 -7.47
CA ASP A 104 7.74 7.82 -7.88
C ASP A 104 8.50 8.83 -7.00
N ASN A 105 9.83 8.69 -6.99
CA ASN A 105 10.72 9.55 -6.20
C ASN A 105 11.07 10.88 -6.91
N SER A 106 10.32 11.29 -7.94
CA SER A 106 10.72 12.35 -8.87
C SER A 106 10.06 13.71 -8.59
N ILE A 107 10.78 14.56 -7.85
CA ILE A 107 10.99 16.04 -7.93
C ILE A 107 9.80 17.00 -8.22
N THR A 108 8.59 16.57 -8.58
CA THR A 108 7.38 17.43 -8.60
C THR A 108 6.72 17.50 -7.22
N ARG A 109 7.55 17.72 -6.18
CA ARG A 109 7.20 17.62 -4.76
C ARG A 109 7.03 18.97 -4.06
N PHE A 110 7.13 20.10 -4.78
CA PHE A 110 7.13 21.42 -4.15
C PHE A 110 5.76 21.91 -3.66
N PHE A 111 4.64 21.27 -4.04
CA PHE A 111 3.30 21.68 -3.59
C PHE A 111 2.29 20.52 -3.44
N ASN A 112 2.71 19.34 -2.95
CA ASN A 112 1.74 18.37 -2.44
C ASN A 112 1.71 18.45 -0.90
N PRO A 113 0.80 19.24 -0.28
CA PRO A 113 0.75 19.43 1.18
C PRO A 113 0.46 18.14 1.97
N SER A 114 0.24 17.04 1.27
CA SER A 114 -0.12 15.74 1.81
C SER A 114 1.05 14.79 2.10
N ASP A 115 2.30 15.06 1.71
CA ASP A 115 3.45 14.16 1.96
C ASP A 115 4.56 14.89 2.72
N MET A 116 4.77 14.49 3.97
CA MET A 116 5.69 15.15 4.90
C MET A 116 6.56 14.11 5.61
N THR A 117 7.75 14.50 6.01
CA THR A 117 8.61 13.67 6.88
C THR A 117 9.04 14.49 8.07
N VAL A 118 8.83 13.95 9.27
CA VAL A 118 9.31 14.54 10.51
C VAL A 118 10.39 13.65 11.11
N ARG A 119 11.42 14.29 11.66
CA ARG A 119 12.43 13.61 12.48
C ARG A 119 11.88 13.46 13.89
N LEU A 120 11.79 12.23 14.35
CA LEU A 120 11.36 11.90 15.71
C LEU A 120 12.55 11.97 16.66
N SER A 121 12.28 12.21 17.94
CA SER A 121 13.25 11.87 18.99
C SER A 121 13.30 10.35 19.19
N GLU A 122 14.38 9.85 19.79
CA GLU A 122 14.48 8.44 20.23
C GLU A 122 13.29 8.05 21.12
N ARG A 123 12.95 8.94 22.06
CA ARG A 123 11.80 8.78 22.97
C ARG A 123 10.48 8.64 22.21
N ASP A 124 10.25 9.48 21.20
CA ASP A 124 9.02 9.44 20.40
C ASP A 124 8.92 8.15 19.57
N THR A 125 10.04 7.73 18.99
CA THR A 125 10.14 6.46 18.26
C THR A 125 9.80 5.29 19.18
N ALA A 126 10.39 5.24 20.39
CA ALA A 126 10.10 4.21 21.38
C ALA A 126 8.64 4.23 21.86
N LEU A 127 8.01 5.40 22.01
CA LEU A 127 6.59 5.51 22.38
C LEU A 127 5.65 4.95 21.31
N ILE A 128 5.91 5.22 20.03
CA ILE A 128 5.10 4.65 18.93
C ILE A 128 5.28 3.13 18.87
N LEU A 129 6.53 2.65 18.94
CA LEU A 129 6.84 1.21 18.88
C LEU A 129 6.22 0.45 20.05
N SER A 130 6.34 0.98 21.28
CA SER A 130 5.77 0.34 22.48
C SER A 130 4.24 0.33 22.46
N ALA A 131 3.60 1.42 22.00
CA ALA A 131 2.15 1.45 21.82
C ALA A 131 1.67 0.41 20.80
N TYR A 132 2.35 0.30 19.65
CA TYR A 132 2.00 -0.71 18.65
C TYR A 132 2.20 -2.14 19.17
N ARG A 133 3.34 -2.44 19.81
CA ARG A 133 3.58 -3.78 20.39
C ARG A 133 2.51 -4.15 21.43
N LYS A 134 2.07 -3.17 22.25
CA LYS A 134 1.00 -3.36 23.23
C LYS A 134 -0.32 -3.71 22.55
N ASP A 135 -0.70 -2.95 21.51
CA ASP A 135 -1.95 -3.16 20.78
C ASP A 135 -1.94 -4.49 20.00
N LEU A 136 -0.78 -4.89 19.48
CA LEU A 136 -0.58 -6.17 18.80
C LEU A 136 -0.73 -7.37 19.74
N ALA A 137 -0.27 -7.25 20.99
CA ALA A 137 -0.35 -8.30 22.01
C ALA A 137 -1.72 -8.42 22.67
N ALA A 138 -2.61 -7.44 22.49
CA ALA A 138 -3.94 -7.45 23.07
C ALA A 138 -4.81 -8.57 22.45
N PRO A 139 -5.78 -9.14 23.20
CA PRO A 139 -6.78 -10.04 22.64
C PRO A 139 -7.53 -9.35 21.49
N ARG A 140 -7.79 -10.10 20.41
CA ARG A 140 -8.47 -9.58 19.22
C ARG A 140 -9.73 -10.39 18.92
N SER A 141 -10.78 -9.68 18.54
CA SER A 141 -11.99 -10.23 17.94
C SER A 141 -11.64 -10.78 16.56
N GLU A 142 -12.44 -11.72 16.09
CA GLU A 142 -12.31 -12.23 14.73
C GLU A 142 -12.52 -11.11 13.71
N LEU A 143 -11.58 -11.00 12.76
CA LEU A 143 -11.66 -10.03 11.68
C LEU A 143 -12.49 -10.60 10.53
N PRO A 144 -13.26 -9.76 9.82
CA PRO A 144 -13.89 -10.20 8.58
C PRO A 144 -12.80 -10.56 7.55
N SER A 145 -13.08 -11.56 6.72
CA SER A 145 -12.20 -11.96 5.62
C SER A 145 -12.12 -10.91 4.50
N GLU A 146 -13.06 -9.96 4.51
CA GLU A 146 -13.22 -8.90 3.53
C GLU A 146 -13.31 -7.53 4.21
N LEU A 147 -12.62 -6.55 3.64
CA LEU A 147 -12.66 -5.16 4.04
C LEU A 147 -13.14 -4.32 2.87
N LEU A 148 -14.17 -3.53 3.11
CA LEU A 148 -14.74 -2.63 2.13
C LEU A 148 -13.99 -1.30 2.19
N THR A 149 -13.55 -0.76 1.06
CA THR A 149 -12.78 0.50 1.07
C THR A 149 -13.60 1.72 1.51
N GLU A 150 -14.91 1.61 1.67
CA GLU A 150 -15.73 2.64 2.33
C GLU A 150 -15.65 2.61 3.87
N TRP A 151 -15.18 1.50 4.45
CA TRP A 151 -15.11 1.34 5.90
C TRP A 151 -13.98 2.14 6.51
N HIS A 152 -14.08 2.31 7.82
CA HIS A 152 -13.00 2.88 8.62
C HIS A 152 -12.20 1.74 9.24
N PHE A 153 -10.91 1.64 8.91
CA PHE A 153 -10.04 0.60 9.44
C PHE A 153 -8.57 1.01 9.41
N TRP A 154 -7.80 0.39 10.30
CA TRP A 154 -6.35 0.37 10.23
C TRP A 154 -5.87 -0.91 9.54
N LEU A 155 -4.89 -0.77 8.64
CA LEU A 155 -4.00 -1.84 8.21
C LEU A 155 -2.60 -1.49 8.70
N VAL A 156 -1.90 -2.44 9.30
CA VAL A 156 -0.54 -2.21 9.79
C VAL A 156 0.37 -3.35 9.35
N GLY A 157 1.38 -3.02 8.56
CA GLY A 157 2.46 -3.94 8.22
C GLY A 157 3.74 -3.53 8.92
N ALA A 158 4.35 -4.44 9.67
CA ALA A 158 5.50 -4.12 10.51
C ALA A 158 6.58 -5.19 10.42
N CYS A 159 7.84 -4.76 10.38
CA CYS A 159 8.99 -5.58 10.72
C CYS A 159 9.40 -5.24 12.15
N LEU A 160 9.16 -6.16 13.07
CA LEU A 160 9.51 -6.04 14.49
C LEU A 160 10.47 -7.17 14.83
N ASP A 161 11.62 -6.83 15.42
CA ASP A 161 12.63 -7.82 15.82
C ASP A 161 13.01 -8.81 14.69
N GLY A 162 13.01 -8.31 13.44
CA GLY A 162 13.29 -9.11 12.24
C GLY A 162 12.19 -10.08 11.80
N LYS A 163 10.99 -10.00 12.40
CA LYS A 163 9.79 -10.76 12.02
C LYS A 163 8.72 -9.83 11.44
N PHE A 164 8.19 -10.22 10.29
CA PHE A 164 7.09 -9.49 9.66
C PHE A 164 5.75 -9.85 10.31
N THR A 165 4.90 -8.83 10.47
CA THR A 165 3.51 -8.94 10.95
C THR A 165 2.63 -8.07 10.07
N TYR A 166 1.38 -8.51 9.87
CA TYR A 166 0.37 -7.77 9.13
C TYR A 166 -0.96 -7.90 9.85
N ASP A 167 -1.52 -6.77 10.27
CA ASP A 167 -2.65 -6.74 11.19
C ASP A 167 -3.66 -5.70 10.75
N ALA A 168 -4.92 -5.93 11.12
CA ALA A 168 -6.02 -5.00 10.81
C ALA A 168 -6.92 -4.79 12.02
N TRP A 169 -7.53 -3.60 12.08
CA TRP A 169 -8.55 -3.25 13.07
C TRP A 169 -9.67 -2.49 12.36
N VAL A 170 -10.92 -2.93 12.54
CA VAL A 170 -12.07 -2.38 11.81
C VAL A 170 -13.00 -1.64 12.76
N ASN A 171 -13.40 -0.43 12.38
CA ASN A 171 -14.40 0.34 13.09
C ASN A 171 -15.83 -0.02 12.65
N PRO A 172 -16.82 0.05 13.56
CA PRO A 172 -16.67 0.06 15.00
C PRO A 172 -16.36 -1.36 15.48
N GLY A 173 -15.43 -1.43 16.41
CA GLY A 173 -15.04 -2.65 17.08
C GLY A 173 -14.36 -2.27 18.38
N ARG A 174 -14.61 -3.04 19.45
CA ARG A 174 -13.98 -2.78 20.75
C ARG A 174 -12.46 -2.68 20.63
N ASP A 175 -11.86 -3.54 19.80
CA ASP A 175 -10.41 -3.59 19.65
C ASP A 175 -9.88 -2.41 18.85
N PHE A 176 -10.66 -1.87 17.90
CA PHE A 176 -10.33 -0.62 17.18
C PHE A 176 -10.37 0.57 18.14
N LEU A 177 -11.40 0.65 18.99
CA LEU A 177 -11.57 1.74 19.95
C LEU A 177 -10.54 1.68 21.10
N ALA A 178 -9.99 0.49 21.39
CA ALA A 178 -9.00 0.29 22.42
C ALA A 178 -7.55 0.57 21.97
N LEU A 179 -7.33 0.86 20.69
CA LEU A 179 -6.00 1.15 20.14
C LEU A 179 -5.35 2.35 20.81
N THR A 180 -4.05 2.24 21.09
CA THR A 180 -3.24 3.26 21.76
C THR A 180 -2.16 3.86 20.84
N PHE A 181 -1.73 3.16 19.79
CA PHE A 181 -0.81 3.70 18.79
C PHE A 181 -1.36 4.93 18.04
N PRO A 182 -2.67 5.07 17.70
CA PRO A 182 -3.16 6.19 16.92
C PRO A 182 -2.91 7.54 17.60
N GLU A 183 -3.13 7.63 18.90
CA GLU A 183 -2.90 8.84 19.68
C GLU A 183 -1.41 9.26 19.65
N ASN A 184 -0.50 8.28 19.63
CA ASN A 184 0.93 8.52 19.50
C ASN A 184 1.32 9.00 18.10
N LEU A 185 0.68 8.50 17.04
CA LEU A 185 0.92 9.00 15.69
C LEU A 185 0.39 10.43 15.53
N LEU A 186 -0.84 10.69 15.97
CA LEU A 186 -1.53 11.96 15.79
C LEU A 186 -0.85 13.12 16.50
N ARG A 187 -0.26 12.90 17.69
CA ARG A 187 0.54 13.92 18.38
C ARG A 187 1.76 14.41 17.58
N ARG A 188 2.23 13.60 16.63
CA ARG A 188 3.42 13.87 15.78
C ARG A 188 3.03 14.14 14.34
N ASP A 189 1.73 14.21 14.06
CA ASP A 189 1.21 14.49 12.73
C ASP A 189 1.27 15.99 12.45
N ILE A 190 2.19 16.37 11.57
CA ILE A 190 2.42 17.77 11.18
C ILE A 190 1.63 18.19 9.93
N SER A 191 0.77 17.32 9.38
CA SER A 191 0.04 17.60 8.14
C SER A 191 -0.95 18.76 8.28
N ASN A 192 -1.43 19.06 9.50
CA ASN A 192 -2.52 20.01 9.77
C ASN A 192 -3.82 19.72 8.99
N ILE A 193 -3.96 18.52 8.43
CA ILE A 193 -5.19 18.07 7.77
C ILE A 193 -6.05 17.38 8.83
N PRO A 194 -7.31 17.81 9.04
CA PRO A 194 -8.21 17.15 9.99
C PRO A 194 -8.33 15.65 9.69
N LEU A 195 -8.33 14.85 10.76
CA LEU A 195 -8.60 13.43 10.66
C LEU A 195 -10.06 13.22 10.29
N ASN A 196 -10.33 12.43 9.26
CA ASN A 196 -11.68 11.94 9.03
C ASN A 196 -11.93 10.79 10.00
N LEU A 197 -12.52 11.10 11.16
CA LEU A 197 -12.84 10.10 12.16
C LEU A 197 -14.06 9.29 11.70
N PRO A 198 -14.11 7.98 12.01
CA PRO A 198 -15.30 7.21 11.74
C PRO A 198 -16.55 7.87 12.34
N PRO A 199 -17.68 7.91 11.61
CA PRO A 199 -18.95 8.10 12.28
C PRO A 199 -19.09 6.97 13.32
N GLY A 200 -19.68 7.26 14.49
CA GLY A 200 -19.75 6.31 15.61
C GLY A 200 -20.51 5.00 15.33
N GLU A 201 -20.96 4.77 14.10
CA GLU A 201 -21.80 3.64 13.67
C GLU A 201 -21.15 2.86 12.51
N ARG A 202 -21.39 1.53 12.46
CA ARG A 202 -20.88 0.64 11.41
C ARG A 202 -21.69 0.84 10.14
N LEU A 203 -21.10 1.40 9.10
CA LEU A 203 -21.67 1.29 7.76
C LEU A 203 -21.58 -0.17 7.30
N THR A 204 -22.71 -0.76 6.93
CA THR A 204 -22.78 -2.07 6.26
C THR A 204 -22.85 -1.87 4.73
N ILE A 205 -22.64 -2.93 3.93
CA ILE A 205 -22.86 -2.90 2.47
C ILE A 205 -24.25 -2.35 2.10
N ARG A 206 -25.24 -2.52 2.99
CA ARG A 206 -26.62 -2.07 2.77
C ARG A 206 -26.79 -0.56 2.99
N ASP A 207 -25.85 0.08 3.68
CA ASP A 207 -25.82 1.53 3.91
C ASP A 207 -25.03 2.28 2.82
N TYR A 208 -24.57 1.55 1.80
CA TYR A 208 -23.93 2.07 0.60
C TYR A 208 -24.84 3.12 -0.06
N ASN A 209 -24.38 4.38 -0.06
CA ASN A 209 -25.03 5.47 -0.78
C ASN A 209 -24.23 5.80 -2.06
N PRO A 210 -24.70 5.36 -3.25
CA PRO A 210 -24.02 5.63 -4.52
C PRO A 210 -23.96 7.12 -4.87
N GLU A 211 -24.86 7.96 -4.35
CA GLU A 211 -24.91 9.39 -4.68
C GLU A 211 -23.80 10.20 -4.01
N ARG A 212 -23.32 9.78 -2.83
CA ARG A 212 -22.18 10.43 -2.15
C ARG A 212 -20.81 10.08 -2.76
N GLN A 213 -20.77 9.10 -3.68
CA GLN A 213 -19.54 8.46 -4.13
C GLN A 213 -19.31 8.54 -5.65
N GLN A 214 -20.06 9.40 -6.36
CA GLN A 214 -19.88 9.60 -7.80
C GLN A 214 -18.42 9.96 -8.14
N GLY A 215 -17.73 9.05 -8.85
CA GLY A 215 -16.39 9.27 -9.39
C GLY A 215 -15.25 8.48 -8.75
N TYR A 216 -15.50 7.61 -7.76
CA TYR A 216 -14.48 6.77 -7.11
C TYR A 216 -14.71 5.27 -7.31
N ASP A 217 -13.65 4.53 -7.68
CA ASP A 217 -13.68 3.07 -7.72
C ASP A 217 -13.57 2.51 -6.29
N HIS A 218 -14.69 2.06 -5.72
CA HIS A 218 -14.69 1.25 -4.50
C HIS A 218 -14.39 -0.22 -4.85
N TYR A 219 -13.69 -0.90 -3.94
CA TYR A 219 -13.24 -2.28 -4.15
C TYR A 219 -13.09 -3.00 -2.82
N ILE A 220 -13.26 -4.31 -2.87
CA ILE A 220 -13.08 -5.19 -1.72
C ILE A 220 -11.58 -5.46 -1.57
N LEU A 221 -11.11 -5.48 -0.33
CA LEU A 221 -9.81 -6.02 0.05
C LEU A 221 -10.04 -7.35 0.74
N HIS A 222 -9.48 -8.44 0.24
CA HIS A 222 -9.51 -9.69 0.99
C HIS A 222 -8.30 -9.75 1.91
N LEU A 223 -8.55 -9.89 3.21
CA LEU A 223 -7.51 -10.00 4.22
C LEU A 223 -6.85 -11.37 4.14
N ARG A 224 -5.52 -11.39 4.23
CA ARG A 224 -4.69 -12.59 4.36
C ARG A 224 -3.77 -12.40 5.55
N GLU A 225 -3.09 -13.47 5.95
CA GLU A 225 -2.18 -13.47 7.10
C GLU A 225 -1.03 -12.44 6.95
N ASP A 226 -0.56 -12.19 5.73
CA ASP A 226 0.64 -11.38 5.46
C ASP A 226 0.41 -10.15 4.56
N ARG A 227 -0.83 -9.92 4.11
CA ARG A 227 -1.18 -8.87 3.13
C ARG A 227 -2.69 -8.66 3.01
N VAL A 228 -3.09 -7.68 2.21
CA VAL A 228 -4.39 -7.66 1.53
C VAL A 228 -4.24 -8.00 0.06
N ILE A 229 -5.27 -8.59 -0.53
CA ILE A 229 -5.35 -8.77 -1.99
C ILE A 229 -6.56 -8.02 -2.54
N LEU A 230 -6.43 -7.54 -3.77
CA LEU A 230 -7.52 -6.86 -4.47
C LEU A 230 -8.65 -7.86 -4.77
N GLY A 231 -9.85 -7.52 -4.34
CA GLY A 231 -11.09 -8.21 -4.67
C GLY A 231 -11.84 -7.53 -5.81
N GLN A 232 -13.15 -7.77 -5.87
CA GLN A 232 -14.01 -7.16 -6.88
C GLN A 232 -14.21 -5.66 -6.62
N ASN A 233 -14.31 -4.89 -7.71
CA ASN A 233 -14.87 -3.55 -7.64
C ASN A 233 -16.35 -3.64 -7.31
N TYR A 234 -16.85 -2.70 -6.51
CA TYR A 234 -18.28 -2.56 -6.23
C TYR A 234 -18.64 -1.08 -6.30
N GLY A 235 -19.90 -0.77 -6.61
CA GLY A 235 -20.36 0.61 -6.66
C GLY A 235 -20.22 1.35 -8.01
N LEU A 236 -20.17 0.61 -9.12
CA LEU A 236 -20.42 1.17 -10.45
C LEU A 236 -21.56 0.39 -11.11
N ASP A 237 -22.80 0.74 -10.78
CA ASP A 237 -23.86 0.55 -11.75
C ASP A 237 -23.71 1.64 -12.81
N LYS A 238 -23.05 1.31 -13.93
CA LYS A 238 -22.98 2.17 -15.12
C LYS A 238 -24.24 2.03 -15.99
N SER A 239 -25.36 1.53 -15.46
CA SER A 239 -26.63 1.50 -16.18
C SER A 239 -27.54 2.67 -15.76
N LYS A 240 -27.27 3.84 -16.33
CA LYS A 240 -28.28 4.79 -16.84
C LYS A 240 -27.61 5.96 -17.56
#